data_AF-A0AAP7T9J9-F1
#
_entry.id   AF-A0AAP7T9J9-F1
#
_cell.length_a   1.000
_cell.length_b   1.000
_cell.length_c   1.000
_cell.angle_alpha   90.00
_cell.angle_beta   90.00
_cell.angle_gamma   90.00
#
_symmetry.space_group_name_H-M   'P 1'
#
loop_
_entity.id
_entity.type
_entity.pdbx_description
1 polymer ?
#
loop_
_entity_poly.entity_id
_entity_poly.type
_entity_poly.pdbx_seq_one_letter_code
_entity_poly.pdbx_strand_id
1 'polypeptide(L)'
;MNHTDNPIISAVISKLNAQQEKGLAKYGRPVQVNAYDIRGWLQHALEETLDQAVYLEAAIQTIEAFDDNPKIKQVVKGFNEMKAARETIQRLYSPRHYGGWDHAMSHFEEILKSAQLLKGAAE
;
A
#
# COMPACT_ATOMS: atom_id res chain seq x y z
N MET A 1 4.54 -31.74 19.18
CA MET A 1 3.90 -30.45 18.86
C MET A 1 2.75 -30.73 17.92
N ASN A 2 1.54 -30.32 18.28
CA ASN A 2 0.40 -30.37 17.37
C ASN A 2 0.57 -29.24 16.34
N HIS A 3 0.16 -29.43 15.09
CA HIS A 3 0.28 -28.41 14.05
C HIS A 3 -0.56 -27.16 14.38
N THR A 4 -1.60 -27.31 15.19
CA THR A 4 -2.41 -26.22 15.76
C THR A 4 -1.70 -25.40 16.83
N ASP A 5 -0.58 -25.88 17.40
CA ASP A 5 0.21 -25.11 18.37
C ASP A 5 1.02 -23.99 17.66
N ASN A 6 1.13 -24.03 16.33
CA ASN A 6 1.73 -22.97 15.54
C ASN A 6 0.70 -21.83 15.34
N PRO A 7 0.96 -20.60 15.84
CA PRO A 7 0.01 -19.50 15.76
C PRO A 7 -0.32 -19.10 14.31
N ILE A 8 0.60 -19.28 13.36
CA ILE A 8 0.37 -18.99 11.94
C ILE A 8 -0.62 -20.01 11.36
N ILE A 9 -0.44 -21.30 11.67
CA ILE A 9 -1.35 -22.35 11.20
C ILE A 9 -2.75 -22.15 11.78
N SER A 10 -2.84 -21.86 13.08
CA SER A 10 -4.13 -21.58 13.75
C SER A 10 -4.86 -20.36 13.18
N ALA A 11 -4.12 -19.31 12.79
CA ALA A 11 -4.72 -18.16 12.11
C ALA A 11 -5.28 -18.54 10.72
N VAL A 12 -4.57 -19.37 9.95
CA VAL A 12 -5.06 -19.86 8.64
C VAL A 12 -6.31 -20.71 8.80
N ILE A 13 -6.33 -21.66 9.75
CA ILE A 13 -7.51 -22.48 10.06
C ILE A 13 -8.70 -21.59 10.42
N SER A 14 -8.49 -20.57 11.24
CA SER A 14 -9.56 -19.63 11.64
C SER A 14 -10.14 -18.88 10.44
N LYS A 15 -9.30 -18.46 9.48
CA LYS A 15 -9.74 -17.84 8.23
C LYS A 15 -10.58 -18.79 7.37
N LEU A 16 -10.17 -20.06 7.26
CA LEU A 16 -10.91 -21.08 6.52
C LEU A 16 -12.31 -21.31 7.12
N ASN A 17 -12.41 -21.41 8.44
CA ASN A 17 -13.69 -21.56 9.14
C ASN A 17 -14.60 -20.36 8.90
N ALA A 18 -14.09 -19.13 9.05
CA ALA A 18 -14.86 -17.91 8.79
C ALA A 18 -15.34 -17.82 7.33
N GLN A 19 -14.53 -18.27 6.37
CA GLN A 19 -14.94 -18.29 4.96
C GLN A 19 -16.07 -19.30 4.71
N GLN A 20 -15.98 -20.48 5.34
CA GLN A 20 -17.03 -21.49 5.28
C GLN A 20 -18.35 -20.99 5.88
N GLU A 21 -18.31 -20.29 7.02
CA GLU A 21 -19.50 -19.69 7.65
C GLU A 21 -20.16 -18.64 6.74
N LYS A 22 -19.36 -17.77 6.09
CA LYS A 22 -19.86 -16.83 5.08
C LYS A 22 -20.53 -17.55 3.90
N GLY A 23 -19.90 -18.61 3.40
CA GLY A 23 -20.47 -19.44 2.34
C GLY A 23 -21.79 -20.10 2.75
N LEU A 24 -21.86 -20.64 3.96
CA LEU A 24 -23.08 -21.22 4.54
C LEU A 24 -24.20 -20.19 4.68
N ALA A 25 -23.89 -18.99 5.16
CA ALA A 25 -24.87 -17.92 5.27
C ALA A 25 -25.39 -17.46 3.89
N LYS A 26 -24.51 -17.41 2.87
CA LYS A 26 -24.87 -16.97 1.51
C LYS A 26 -25.64 -18.03 0.72
N TYR A 27 -25.23 -19.30 0.80
CA TYR A 27 -25.72 -20.37 -0.07
C TYR A 27 -26.57 -21.43 0.66
N GLY A 28 -26.69 -21.35 1.99
CA GLY A 28 -27.50 -22.27 2.82
C GLY A 28 -26.95 -23.70 2.92
N ARG A 29 -25.78 -23.98 2.32
CA ARG A 29 -25.18 -25.32 2.27
C ARG A 29 -23.65 -25.22 2.26
N PRO A 30 -22.95 -26.22 2.82
CA PRO A 30 -21.50 -26.25 2.76
C PRO A 30 -21.03 -26.51 1.33
N VAL A 31 -19.77 -26.15 1.04
CA VAL A 31 -19.11 -26.60 -0.18
C VAL A 31 -19.04 -28.14 -0.18
N GLN A 32 -19.56 -28.76 -1.23
CA GLN A 32 -19.51 -30.21 -1.42
C GLN A 32 -18.62 -30.53 -2.62
N VAL A 33 -17.80 -31.57 -2.52
CA VAL A 33 -16.87 -31.97 -3.60
C VAL A 33 -17.57 -32.31 -4.92
N ASN A 34 -18.85 -32.69 -4.88
CA ASN A 34 -19.70 -33.01 -6.03
C ASN A 34 -20.56 -31.81 -6.50
N ALA A 35 -20.33 -30.60 -5.99
CA ALA A 35 -21.08 -29.41 -6.41
C ALA A 35 -20.87 -29.08 -7.90
N TYR A 36 -19.71 -29.44 -8.45
CA TYR A 36 -19.38 -29.36 -9.86
C TYR A 36 -18.62 -30.61 -10.32
N ASP A 37 -18.62 -30.86 -11.63
CA ASP A 37 -17.60 -31.70 -12.24
C ASP A 37 -16.24 -30.97 -12.23
N ILE A 38 -15.16 -31.68 -12.58
CA ILE A 38 -13.80 -31.10 -12.56
C ILE A 38 -13.73 -29.84 -13.44
N ARG A 39 -14.45 -29.81 -14.57
CA ARG A 39 -14.47 -28.65 -15.47
C ARG A 39 -15.12 -27.44 -14.81
N GLY A 40 -16.26 -27.62 -14.13
CA GLY A 40 -16.94 -26.55 -13.41
C GLY A 40 -16.11 -26.01 -12.26
N TRP A 41 -15.40 -26.87 -11.52
CA TRP A 41 -14.45 -26.45 -10.49
C TRP A 41 -13.31 -25.58 -11.05
N LEU A 42 -12.71 -26.00 -12.17
CA LEU A 42 -11.65 -25.24 -12.81
C LEU A 42 -12.14 -23.91 -13.39
N GLN A 43 -13.34 -23.91 -13.98
CA GLN A 43 -13.96 -22.69 -14.51
C GLN A 43 -14.24 -21.68 -13.39
N HIS A 44 -14.80 -22.14 -12.27
CA HIS A 44 -15.07 -21.26 -11.13
C HIS A 44 -13.77 -20.73 -10.50
N ALA A 45 -12.73 -21.56 -10.37
CA ALA A 45 -11.42 -21.11 -9.90
C ALA A 45 -10.79 -20.06 -10.82
N LEU A 46 -10.96 -20.20 -12.15
CA LEU A 46 -10.53 -19.20 -13.12
C LEU A 46 -11.28 -17.87 -12.94
N GLU A 47 -12.60 -17.92 -12.75
CA GLU A 47 -13.43 -16.73 -12.51
C GLU A 47 -12.99 -15.98 -11.26
N GLU A 48 -12.81 -16.66 -10.14
CA GLU A 48 -12.35 -16.05 -8.88
C GLU A 48 -10.92 -15.49 -9.00
N THR A 49 -10.08 -16.12 -9.84
CA THR A 49 -8.73 -15.60 -10.15
C THR A 49 -8.81 -14.31 -10.97
N LEU A 50 -9.74 -14.20 -11.92
CA LEU A 50 -9.97 -12.98 -12.69
C LEU A 50 -10.49 -11.85 -11.80
N ASP A 51 -11.41 -12.14 -10.88
CA ASP A 51 -11.88 -11.15 -9.89
C ASP A 51 -10.72 -10.62 -9.03
N GLN A 52 -9.82 -11.52 -8.59
CA GLN A 52 -8.61 -11.13 -7.88
C GLN A 52 -7.68 -10.26 -8.76
N ALA A 53 -7.52 -10.59 -10.04
CA ALA A 53 -6.72 -9.80 -10.97
C ALA A 53 -7.28 -8.38 -11.15
N VAL A 54 -8.60 -8.22 -11.21
CA VAL A 54 -9.27 -6.91 -11.26
C VAL A 54 -8.95 -6.08 -10.01
N TYR A 55 -9.00 -6.67 -8.81
CA TYR A 55 -8.65 -5.95 -7.58
C TYR A 55 -7.19 -5.52 -7.55
N LEU A 56 -6.27 -6.37 -8.03
CA LEU A 56 -4.86 -6.02 -8.12
C LEU A 56 -4.62 -4.87 -9.09
N GLU A 57 -5.21 -4.94 -10.29
CA GLU A 57 -5.12 -3.89 -11.30
C GLU A 57 -5.69 -2.55 -10.79
N ALA A 58 -6.85 -2.58 -10.13
CA ALA A 58 -7.44 -1.39 -9.53
C ALA A 58 -6.54 -0.77 -8.44
N ALA A 59 -5.91 -1.60 -7.61
CA ALA A 59 -4.97 -1.13 -6.59
C ALA A 59 -3.71 -0.51 -7.22
N ILE A 60 -3.15 -1.14 -8.25
CA ILE A 60 -2.00 -0.62 -9.01
C ILE A 60 -2.35 0.74 -9.61
N GLN A 61 -3.45 0.83 -10.38
CA GLN A 61 -3.88 2.09 -10.99
C GLN A 61 -4.15 3.18 -9.97
N THR A 62 -4.64 2.84 -8.78
CA THR A 62 -4.84 3.80 -7.69
C THR A 62 -3.52 4.35 -7.17
N ILE A 63 -2.51 3.49 -6.99
CA ILE A 63 -1.16 3.89 -6.57
C ILE A 63 -0.50 4.75 -7.66
N GLU A 64 -0.59 4.32 -8.92
CA GLU A 64 -0.05 5.06 -10.06
C GLU A 64 -0.70 6.44 -10.21
N ALA A 65 -2.02 6.54 -10.12
CA ALA A 65 -2.71 7.82 -10.17
C ALA A 65 -2.31 8.76 -9.02
N PHE A 66 -2.02 8.20 -7.83
CA PHE A 66 -1.48 8.98 -6.71
C PHE A 66 -0.06 9.46 -6.98
N ASP A 67 0.83 8.57 -7.43
CA ASP A 67 2.22 8.90 -7.79
C ASP A 67 2.29 9.90 -8.97
N ASP A 68 1.35 9.82 -9.91
CA ASP A 68 1.28 10.68 -11.09
C ASP A 68 0.59 12.03 -10.87
N ASN A 69 0.10 12.29 -9.65
CA ASN A 69 -0.63 13.51 -9.35
C ASN A 69 0.24 14.76 -9.61
N PRO A 70 -0.16 15.67 -10.53
CA PRO A 70 0.67 16.79 -10.95
C PRO A 70 0.94 17.79 -9.82
N LYS A 71 0.01 17.93 -8.87
CA LYS A 71 0.19 18.82 -7.71
C LYS A 71 1.24 18.25 -6.75
N ILE A 72 1.22 16.93 -6.53
CA ILE A 72 2.21 16.25 -5.70
C ILE A 72 3.60 16.35 -6.33
N LYS A 73 3.71 16.11 -7.63
CA LYS A 73 4.96 16.30 -8.38
C LYS A 73 5.50 17.73 -8.26
N GLN A 74 4.63 18.74 -8.32
CA GLN A 74 5.03 20.15 -8.11
C GLN A 74 5.53 20.42 -6.69
N VAL A 75 4.87 19.87 -5.66
CA VAL A 75 5.31 20.02 -4.27
C VAL A 75 6.69 19.40 -4.05
N VAL A 76 6.91 18.17 -4.51
CA VAL A 76 8.21 17.48 -4.39
C VAL A 76 9.29 18.23 -5.16
N LYS A 77 9.00 18.68 -6.38
CA LYS A 77 9.92 19.50 -7.18
C LYS A 77 10.31 20.78 -6.44
N GLY A 78 9.33 21.56 -5.96
CA GLY A 78 9.58 22.81 -5.25
C GLY A 78 10.41 22.61 -3.98
N PHE A 79 10.16 21.54 -3.23
CA PHE A 79 10.98 21.17 -2.08
C PHE A 79 12.44 20.89 -2.45
N ASN A 80 12.67 20.11 -3.51
CA ASN A 80 14.02 19.81 -3.98
C ASN A 80 14.74 21.07 -4.49
N GLU A 81 14.05 21.96 -5.19
CA GLU A 81 14.56 23.26 -5.61
C GLU A 81 14.93 24.13 -4.41
N MET A 82 14.11 24.16 -3.36
CA MET A 82 14.43 24.85 -2.11
C MET A 82 15.68 24.27 -1.44
N LYS A 83 15.82 22.93 -1.37
CA LYS A 83 17.04 22.28 -0.86
C LYS A 83 18.27 22.66 -1.66
N ALA A 84 18.17 22.67 -2.99
CA ALA A 84 19.28 23.04 -3.88
C ALA A 84 19.68 24.52 -3.72
N ALA A 85 18.71 25.39 -3.44
CA ALA A 85 18.94 26.82 -3.23
C ALA A 85 19.38 27.18 -1.79
N ARG A 86 19.61 26.20 -0.90
CA ARG A 86 19.92 26.40 0.53
C ARG A 86 20.91 27.52 0.79
N GLU A 87 22.10 27.44 0.21
CA GLU A 87 23.17 28.41 0.46
C GLU A 87 22.81 29.82 0.00
N THR A 88 22.15 29.93 -1.16
CA THR A 88 21.69 31.21 -1.70
C THR A 88 20.63 31.82 -0.78
N ILE A 89 19.65 31.03 -0.33
CA ILE A 89 18.57 31.49 0.56
C ILE A 89 19.14 31.89 1.92
N GLN A 90 20.09 31.12 2.48
CA GLN A 90 20.75 31.47 3.74
C GLN A 90 21.43 32.83 3.65
N ARG A 91 22.14 33.13 2.54
CA ARG A 91 22.82 34.42 2.33
C ARG A 91 21.88 35.63 2.25
N LEU A 92 20.58 35.44 2.02
CA LEU A 92 19.61 36.55 1.97
C LEU A 92 19.25 37.11 3.35
N TYR A 93 19.53 36.38 4.44
CA TYR A 93 19.12 36.77 5.80
C TYR A 93 20.30 36.69 6.78
N SER A 94 20.13 37.29 7.97
CA SER A 94 21.16 37.30 9.02
C SER A 94 21.60 35.88 9.43
N PRO A 95 22.91 35.64 9.68
CA PRO A 95 23.45 34.34 10.12
C PRO A 95 22.73 33.71 11.33
N ARG A 96 22.17 34.53 12.22
CA ARG A 96 21.40 34.05 13.38
C ARG A 96 20.14 33.25 13.00
N HIS A 97 19.69 33.34 11.75
CA HIS A 97 18.50 32.65 11.25
C HIS A 97 18.82 31.41 10.41
N TYR A 98 20.09 31.06 10.19
CA TYR A 98 20.47 29.90 9.36
C TYR A 98 19.85 28.60 9.88
N GLY A 99 19.90 28.38 11.19
CA GLY A 99 19.32 27.20 11.83
C GLY A 99 17.79 27.12 11.73
N GLY A 100 17.11 28.26 11.62
CA GLY A 100 15.65 28.29 11.45
C GLY A 100 15.20 27.72 10.11
N TRP A 101 15.95 28.00 9.04
CA TRP A 101 15.70 27.41 7.72
C TRP A 101 15.94 25.90 7.75
N ASP A 102 17.08 25.45 8.30
CA ASP A 102 17.42 24.02 8.38
C ASP A 102 16.37 23.24 9.18
N HIS A 103 15.91 23.81 10.29
CA HIS A 103 14.87 23.21 11.12
C HIS A 103 13.53 23.08 10.39
N ALA A 104 13.07 24.16 9.72
CA ALA A 104 11.82 24.13 8.96
C ALA A 104 11.88 23.13 7.80
N MET A 105 12.99 23.07 7.08
CA MET A 105 13.19 22.13 5.99
C MET A 105 13.24 20.68 6.47
N SER A 106 13.82 20.42 7.65
CA SER A 106 13.82 19.09 8.27
C SER A 106 12.42 18.58 8.56
N HIS A 107 11.56 19.40 9.19
CA HIS A 107 10.17 19.02 9.46
C HIS A 107 9.39 18.75 8.18
N PHE A 108 9.57 19.59 7.16
CA PHE A 108 8.89 19.38 5.89
C PHE A 108 9.38 18.12 5.18
N GLU A 109 10.68 17.81 5.27
CA GLU A 109 11.25 16.55 4.77
C GLU A 109 10.62 15.33 5.45
N GLU A 110 10.43 15.37 6.77
CA GLU A 110 9.77 14.31 7.53
C GLU A 110 8.32 14.10 7.08
N ILE A 111 7.56 15.19 6.88
CA ILE A 111 6.19 15.11 6.35
C ILE A 111 6.16 14.39 5.00
N LEU A 112 7.04 14.78 4.07
CA LEU A 112 7.10 14.17 2.74
C LEU A 112 7.54 12.69 2.80
N LYS A 113 8.45 12.33 3.71
CA LYS A 113 8.87 10.94 3.96
C LYS A 113 7.74 10.09 4.52
N SER A 114 7.02 10.60 5.53
CA SER A 114 5.86 9.91 6.11
C SER A 114 4.73 9.70 5.10
N ALA A 115 4.58 10.64 4.16
CA ALA A 115 3.65 10.52 3.03
C ALA A 115 4.19 9.66 1.86
N GLN A 116 5.39 9.06 2.00
CA GLN A 116 6.06 8.26 0.97
C GLN A 116 6.29 8.99 -0.37
N LEU A 117 6.40 10.33 -0.32
CA LEU A 117 6.56 11.18 -1.51
C LEU A 117 8.02 11.37 -1.93
N LEU A 118 8.96 11.08 -1.04
CA LEU A 118 10.40 11.04 -1.32
C LEU A 118 10.84 9.59 -1.50
N LYS A 119 10.37 8.93 -2.57
CA LYS A 119 10.86 7.59 -2.93
C LYS A 119 12.31 7.72 -3.44
N GLY A 120 13.26 7.05 -2.79
CA GLY A 120 14.68 6.99 -3.22
C GLY A 120 15.74 7.65 -2.34
N ALA A 121 15.64 7.61 -1.00
CA ALA A 121 16.74 8.01 -0.10
C ALA A 121 17.35 6.84 0.71
N ALA A 122 17.08 5.61 0.29
CA ALA A 122 17.71 4.40 0.83
C ALA A 122 17.92 3.40 -0.30
N GLU A 123 19.05 3.54 -0.99
CA GLU A 123 19.86 2.48 -1.62
C GLU A 123 21.28 3.02 -1.79
#